data_AF-A0A9E2Z6L9-F1
#
_entry.id   AF-A0A9E2Z6L9-F1
#
_cell.length_a   1.000
_cell.length_b   1.000
_cell.length_c   1.000
_cell.angle_alpha   90.00
_cell.angle_beta   90.00
_cell.angle_gamma   90.00
#
_symmetry.space_group_name_H-M   'P 1'
#
loop_
_entity.id
_entity.type
_entity.pdbx_description
1 polymer ?
#
loop_
_entity_poly.entity_id
_entity_poly.type
_entity_poly.pdbx_seq_one_letter_code
_entity_poly.pdbx_strand_id
1 'polypeptide(L)'
;LPIGMNSLALLLYVRRATGSFATAGLVSAAALVGVAVGSVIQGRIMDRHGPSRPLYVLAVLATLIVSTEVYAVESHAPDGVLVGLAFGIGLTGPAVGSASRSLWVRLLPPGPVRQAAYAYEAISMEVFFILGPGLAGLMSALPLASTGLVVATGCTVVGGLGFALTPAVRRWRPAADQPRPASLLGALTSHGMRTLTLAGLGFGLTIGFIEVAVPAVATAAGRPEISGVLLSLMSISSVLFGVFYGTRPWPRSLQWRLPTLLAGFSVLAVLPAVPTTLFWLGATLLVTGMLITPQATAHSATIDVVAPVGTTAEAFGWLITAITLGLALGQSASGQLVESRGPSLSFLAATLSGLIIAGLLWLFRRTLSGQPSAIPEPVSVSGRSD
;
A
#
# COMPACT_ATOMS: atom_id res chain seq x y z
N LEU A 1 -4.62 9.49 -5.08
CA LEU A 1 -3.20 9.78 -4.73
C LEU A 1 -2.75 8.79 -3.66
N PRO A 2 -1.44 8.55 -3.46
CA PRO A 2 -0.97 7.49 -2.56
C PRO A 2 -1.35 7.75 -1.11
N ILE A 3 -1.54 6.67 -0.34
CA ILE A 3 -1.88 6.71 1.09
C ILE A 3 -0.86 7.56 1.88
N GLY A 4 0.44 7.38 1.59
CA GLY A 4 1.52 8.14 2.24
C GLY A 4 1.43 9.65 2.02
N MET A 5 0.90 10.09 0.87
CA MET A 5 0.75 11.51 0.56
C MET A 5 -0.36 12.16 1.40
N ASN A 6 -1.50 11.47 1.59
CA ASN A 6 -2.58 11.97 2.44
C ASN A 6 -2.12 12.09 3.90
N SER A 7 -1.41 11.08 4.39
CA SER A 7 -0.86 11.07 5.75
C SER A 7 0.13 12.21 5.96
N LEU A 8 1.06 12.41 5.03
CA LEU A 8 2.05 13.48 5.10
C LEU A 8 1.41 14.88 4.98
N ALA A 9 0.46 15.07 4.05
CA ALA A 9 -0.25 16.33 3.90
C ALA A 9 -1.03 16.71 5.18
N LEU A 10 -1.68 15.73 5.82
CA LEU A 10 -2.39 15.91 7.07
C LEU A 10 -1.43 16.26 8.22
N LEU A 11 -0.30 15.57 8.32
CA LEU A 11 0.75 15.88 9.31
C LEU A 11 1.27 17.30 9.15
N LEU A 12 1.64 17.71 7.93
CA LEU A 12 2.19 19.04 7.65
C LEU A 12 1.16 20.14 7.94
N TYR A 13 -0.11 19.90 7.60
CA TYR A 13 -1.20 20.81 7.90
C TYR A 13 -1.37 21.03 9.40
N VAL A 14 -1.56 19.95 10.17
CA VAL A 14 -1.76 20.03 11.62
C VAL A 14 -0.53 20.62 12.31
N ARG A 15 0.69 20.26 11.90
CA ARG A 15 1.91 20.86 12.44
C ARG A 15 1.93 22.37 12.22
N ARG A 16 1.57 22.84 11.01
CA ARG A 16 1.58 24.27 10.67
C ARG A 16 0.52 25.05 11.44
N ALA A 17 -0.65 24.45 11.69
CA ALA A 17 -1.74 25.09 12.43
C ALA A 17 -1.51 25.10 13.95
N THR A 18 -1.03 23.99 14.52
CA THR A 18 -0.91 23.81 15.98
C THR A 18 0.48 24.10 16.54
N GLY A 19 1.52 24.10 15.71
CA GLY A 19 2.93 24.17 16.13
C GLY A 19 3.45 22.88 16.79
N SER A 20 2.61 21.87 17.03
CA SER A 20 2.95 20.66 17.77
C SER A 20 3.23 19.49 16.82
N PHE A 21 4.47 18.99 16.85
CA PHE A 21 4.84 17.75 16.16
C PHE A 21 4.23 16.51 16.81
N ALA A 22 4.05 16.51 18.14
CA ALA A 22 3.45 15.39 18.85
C ALA A 22 2.00 15.17 18.38
N THR A 23 1.21 16.25 18.33
CA THR A 23 -0.17 16.22 17.86
C THR A 23 -0.25 15.85 16.38
N ALA A 24 0.58 16.47 15.53
CA ALA A 24 0.64 16.14 14.10
C ALA A 24 1.02 14.66 13.84
N GLY A 25 1.94 14.11 14.64
CA GLY A 25 2.31 12.71 14.60
C GLY A 25 1.15 11.79 15.00
N LEU A 26 0.42 12.10 16.08
CA LEU A 26 -0.75 11.34 16.52
C LEU A 26 -1.86 11.33 15.47
N VAL A 27 -2.18 12.49 14.89
CA VAL A 27 -3.16 12.63 13.80
C VAL A 27 -2.76 11.79 12.59
N SER A 28 -1.51 11.90 12.15
CA SER A 28 -0.99 11.10 11.03
C SER A 28 -1.06 9.59 11.31
N ALA A 29 -0.67 9.16 12.51
CA ALA A 29 -0.73 7.76 12.92
C ALA A 29 -2.18 7.26 12.96
N ALA A 30 -3.09 8.05 13.51
CA ALA A 30 -4.52 7.73 13.56
C ALA A 30 -5.11 7.56 12.16
N ALA A 31 -4.75 8.41 11.20
CA ALA A 31 -5.15 8.25 9.81
C ALA A 31 -4.63 6.95 9.18
N LEU A 32 -3.38 6.56 9.42
CA LEU A 32 -2.84 5.29 8.94
C LEU A 32 -3.55 4.08 9.56
N VAL A 33 -3.87 4.13 10.86
CA VAL A 33 -4.68 3.11 11.53
C VAL A 33 -6.08 3.05 10.91
N GLY A 34 -6.67 4.21 10.64
CA GLY A 34 -7.94 4.34 9.91
C GLY A 34 -7.90 3.65 8.56
N VAL A 35 -6.85 3.88 7.76
CA VAL A 35 -6.66 3.21 6.45
C VAL A 35 -6.54 1.70 6.62
N ALA A 36 -5.76 1.25 7.61
CA ALA A 36 -5.53 -0.17 7.87
C ALA A 36 -6.81 -0.91 8.28
N VAL A 37 -7.69 -0.27 9.04
CA VAL A 37 -9.01 -0.81 9.42
C VAL A 37 -10.01 -0.67 8.26
N GLY A 38 -10.02 0.48 7.61
CA GLY A 38 -10.91 0.83 6.50
C GLY A 38 -10.71 -0.08 5.29
N SER A 39 -9.48 -0.41 4.93
CA SER A 39 -9.18 -1.28 3.79
C SER A 39 -9.86 -2.65 3.92
N VAL A 40 -9.90 -3.24 5.12
CA VAL A 40 -10.54 -4.52 5.41
C VAL A 40 -12.05 -4.39 5.43
N ILE A 41 -12.59 -3.41 6.16
CA ILE A 41 -14.05 -3.21 6.28
C ILE A 41 -14.66 -2.89 4.92
N GLN A 42 -14.08 -1.95 4.19
CA GLN A 42 -14.52 -1.59 2.85
C GLN A 42 -14.40 -2.79 1.91
N GLY A 43 -13.29 -3.55 1.97
CA GLY A 43 -13.11 -4.80 1.23
C GLY A 43 -14.27 -5.77 1.41
N ARG A 44 -14.63 -6.08 2.66
CA ARG A 44 -15.78 -6.95 3.00
C ARG A 44 -17.10 -6.43 2.43
N ILE A 45 -17.34 -5.13 2.53
CA ILE A 45 -18.58 -4.52 2.04
C ILE A 45 -18.63 -4.62 0.51
N MET A 46 -17.53 -4.34 -0.18
CA MET A 46 -17.42 -4.38 -1.65
C MET A 46 -17.54 -5.81 -2.18
N ASP A 47 -16.95 -6.79 -1.49
CA ASP A 47 -17.11 -8.20 -1.83
C ASP A 47 -18.59 -8.64 -1.72
N ARG A 48 -19.34 -8.11 -0.74
CA ARG A 48 -20.75 -8.46 -0.50
C ARG A 48 -21.75 -7.71 -1.40
N HIS A 49 -21.52 -6.43 -1.67
CA HIS A 49 -22.51 -5.54 -2.33
C HIS A 49 -22.06 -5.02 -3.69
N GLY A 50 -20.84 -5.36 -4.11
CA GLY A 50 -20.17 -4.74 -5.25
C GLY A 50 -19.57 -3.38 -4.85
N PRO A 51 -18.58 -2.87 -5.59
CA PRO A 51 -17.82 -1.68 -5.22
C PRO A 51 -18.53 -0.36 -5.51
N SER A 52 -19.47 -0.29 -6.47
CA SER A 52 -20.05 0.99 -6.90
C SER A 52 -20.70 1.75 -5.74
N ARG A 53 -21.70 1.17 -5.07
CA ARG A 53 -22.42 1.84 -3.97
C ARG A 53 -21.51 2.19 -2.79
N PRO A 54 -20.69 1.26 -2.26
CA PRO A 54 -19.74 1.59 -1.19
C PRO A 54 -18.82 2.74 -1.55
N LEU A 55 -18.24 2.78 -2.76
CA LEU A 55 -17.34 3.85 -3.16
C LEU A 55 -18.03 5.23 -3.25
N TYR A 56 -19.31 5.30 -3.66
CA TYR A 56 -20.07 6.56 -3.59
C TYR A 56 -20.26 7.05 -2.16
N VAL A 57 -20.68 6.15 -1.27
CA VAL A 57 -20.91 6.48 0.15
C VAL A 57 -19.60 6.93 0.80
N LEU A 58 -18.52 6.21 0.56
CA LEU A 58 -17.19 6.54 1.06
C LEU A 58 -16.66 7.85 0.51
N ALA A 59 -16.91 8.16 -0.77
CA ALA A 59 -16.53 9.44 -1.35
C ALA A 59 -17.21 10.61 -0.63
N VAL A 60 -18.52 10.51 -0.35
CA VAL A 60 -19.26 11.53 0.40
C VAL A 60 -18.75 11.64 1.84
N LEU A 61 -18.60 10.50 2.53
CA LEU A 61 -18.10 10.48 3.90
C LEU A 61 -16.68 11.05 4.01
N ALA A 62 -15.79 10.71 3.07
CA ALA A 62 -14.43 11.24 3.01
C ALA A 62 -14.42 12.76 2.83
N THR A 63 -15.27 13.31 1.95
CA THR A 63 -15.41 14.76 1.80
C THR A 63 -15.90 15.42 3.09
N LEU A 64 -16.92 14.87 3.72
CA LEU A 64 -17.49 15.43 4.96
C LEU A 64 -16.47 15.40 6.10
N ILE A 65 -15.78 14.28 6.29
CA ILE A 65 -14.86 14.11 7.42
C ILE A 65 -13.60 14.96 7.25
N VAL A 66 -13.06 15.08 6.02
CA VAL A 66 -11.93 15.99 5.74
C VAL A 66 -12.35 17.45 5.91
N SER A 67 -13.55 17.82 5.47
CA SER A 67 -14.05 19.19 5.68
C SER A 67 -14.23 19.50 7.18
N THR A 68 -14.70 18.51 7.94
CA THR A 68 -14.84 18.61 9.40
C THR A 68 -13.48 18.70 10.08
N GLU A 69 -12.48 17.95 9.64
CA GLU A 69 -11.10 18.02 10.14
C GLU A 69 -10.50 19.41 9.91
N VAL A 70 -10.62 19.94 8.68
CA VAL A 70 -10.16 21.30 8.38
C VAL A 70 -10.83 22.32 9.31
N TYR A 71 -12.16 22.24 9.48
CA TYR A 71 -12.87 23.12 10.40
C TYR A 71 -12.39 22.95 11.86
N ALA A 72 -12.17 21.72 12.33
CA ALA A 72 -11.70 21.42 13.68
C ALA A 72 -10.30 21.98 13.93
N VAL A 73 -9.39 21.88 12.95
CA VAL A 73 -8.04 22.45 13.03
C VAL A 73 -8.10 23.98 13.10
N GLU A 74 -8.85 24.63 12.20
CA GLU A 74 -8.94 26.11 12.19
C GLU A 74 -9.65 26.67 13.44
N SER A 75 -10.58 25.91 14.03
CA SER A 75 -11.27 26.27 15.28
C SER A 75 -10.48 25.91 16.54
N HIS A 76 -9.25 25.39 16.41
CA HIS A 76 -8.39 24.99 17.54
C HIS A 76 -9.08 23.96 18.46
N ALA A 77 -9.77 23.00 17.86
CA ALA A 77 -10.42 21.91 18.60
C ALA A 77 -9.39 21.07 19.39
N PRO A 78 -9.80 20.38 20.47
CA PRO A 78 -8.90 19.55 21.24
C PRO A 78 -8.25 18.44 20.41
N ASP A 79 -6.99 18.09 20.72
CA ASP A 79 -6.20 17.07 20.02
C ASP A 79 -6.95 15.74 19.82
N GLY A 80 -7.74 15.31 20.80
CA GLY A 80 -8.53 14.08 20.71
C GLY A 80 -9.57 14.10 19.59
N VAL A 81 -10.13 15.27 19.26
CA VAL A 81 -11.07 15.46 18.14
C VAL A 81 -10.33 15.31 16.81
N LEU A 82 -9.16 15.95 16.67
CA LEU A 82 -8.32 15.86 15.47
C LEU A 82 -7.88 14.42 15.22
N VAL A 83 -7.45 13.73 16.27
CA VAL A 83 -7.06 12.31 16.20
C VAL A 83 -8.24 11.43 15.75
N GLY A 84 -9.43 11.65 16.31
CA GLY A 84 -10.64 10.88 15.95
C GLY A 84 -11.09 11.11 14.50
N LEU A 85 -11.06 12.37 14.05
CA LEU A 85 -11.39 12.74 12.68
C LEU A 85 -10.34 12.23 11.69
N ALA A 86 -9.05 12.30 12.03
CA ALA A 86 -7.98 11.72 11.24
C ALA A 86 -8.12 10.20 11.06
N PHE A 87 -8.45 9.47 12.12
CA PHE A 87 -8.84 8.06 12.02
C PHE A 87 -10.01 7.86 11.05
N GLY A 88 -11.03 8.73 11.13
CA GLY A 88 -12.15 8.75 10.21
C GLY A 88 -11.77 9.02 8.74
N ILE A 89 -10.83 9.93 8.48
CA ILE A 89 -10.28 10.19 7.14
C ILE A 89 -9.70 8.90 6.55
N GLY A 90 -8.87 8.20 7.33
CA GLY A 90 -8.30 6.93 6.90
C GLY A 90 -9.37 5.85 6.67
N LEU A 91 -10.34 5.76 7.58
CA LEU A 91 -11.41 4.76 7.55
C LEU A 91 -12.34 4.92 6.34
N THR A 92 -12.59 6.16 5.91
CA THR A 92 -13.56 6.51 4.86
C THR A 92 -12.93 6.76 3.50
N GLY A 93 -11.59 6.88 3.41
CA GLY A 93 -10.88 7.01 2.16
C GLY A 93 -11.27 5.88 1.18
N PRO A 94 -11.84 6.17 0.00
CA PRO A 94 -12.30 5.15 -0.93
C PRO A 94 -11.21 4.15 -1.31
N ALA A 95 -11.38 2.86 -0.96
CA ALA A 95 -10.42 1.78 -1.23
C ALA A 95 -10.44 1.32 -2.69
N VAL A 96 -10.18 2.25 -3.61
CA VAL A 96 -10.14 2.01 -5.07
C VAL A 96 -9.09 0.95 -5.41
N GLY A 97 -7.96 0.90 -4.72
CA GLY A 97 -6.92 -0.11 -4.96
C GLY A 97 -7.40 -1.55 -4.73
N SER A 98 -8.14 -1.81 -3.65
CA SER A 98 -8.73 -3.13 -3.40
C SER A 98 -9.78 -3.48 -4.45
N ALA A 99 -10.64 -2.51 -4.81
CA ALA A 99 -11.68 -2.71 -5.82
C ALA A 99 -11.09 -2.94 -7.23
N SER A 100 -10.11 -2.15 -7.65
CA SER A 100 -9.40 -2.28 -8.93
C SER A 100 -8.77 -3.65 -9.09
N ARG A 101 -8.02 -4.11 -8.08
CA ARG A 101 -7.34 -5.40 -8.16
C ARG A 101 -8.31 -6.57 -8.19
N SER A 102 -9.39 -6.50 -7.42
CA SER A 102 -10.47 -7.50 -7.51
C SER A 102 -11.18 -7.50 -8.88
N LEU A 103 -11.21 -6.36 -9.58
CA LEU A 103 -11.81 -6.24 -10.91
C LEU A 103 -10.94 -6.90 -11.98
N TRP A 104 -9.61 -6.80 -11.89
CA TRP A 104 -8.70 -7.47 -12.84
C TRP A 104 -8.88 -8.99 -12.86
N VAL A 105 -9.14 -9.62 -11.70
CA VAL A 105 -9.47 -11.06 -11.60
C VAL A 105 -10.69 -11.42 -12.45
N ARG A 106 -11.68 -10.52 -12.51
CA ARG A 106 -12.94 -10.72 -13.25
C ARG A 106 -12.81 -10.41 -14.73
N LEU A 107 -12.05 -9.37 -15.09
CA LEU A 107 -11.95 -8.90 -16.48
C LEU A 107 -10.95 -9.70 -17.31
N LEU A 108 -9.92 -10.27 -16.70
CA LEU A 108 -8.82 -10.92 -17.41
C LEU A 108 -8.68 -12.38 -16.99
N PRO A 109 -8.45 -13.32 -17.93
CA PRO A 109 -8.20 -14.72 -17.59
C PRO A 109 -6.88 -14.89 -16.81
N PRO A 110 -6.70 -16.00 -16.06
CA PRO A 110 -5.43 -16.28 -15.41
C PRO A 110 -4.32 -16.39 -16.45
N GLY A 111 -3.20 -15.69 -16.24
CA GLY A 111 -2.08 -15.75 -17.16
C GLY A 111 -1.27 -14.46 -17.27
N PRO A 112 -0.43 -14.34 -18.32
CA PRO A 112 0.47 -13.19 -18.50
C PRO A 112 -0.26 -11.85 -18.59
N VAL A 113 -1.42 -11.80 -19.24
CA VAL A 113 -2.19 -10.55 -19.44
C VAL A 113 -2.67 -9.99 -18.09
N ARG A 114 -3.16 -10.84 -17.18
CA ARG A 114 -3.55 -10.41 -15.82
C ARG A 114 -2.35 -9.98 -15.00
N GLN A 115 -1.21 -10.67 -15.12
CA GLN A 115 0.03 -10.26 -14.43
C GLN A 115 0.55 -8.91 -14.95
N ALA A 116 0.43 -8.65 -16.25
CA ALA A 116 0.76 -7.34 -16.83
C ALA A 116 -0.17 -6.23 -16.32
N ALA A 117 -1.46 -6.50 -16.13
CA ALA A 117 -2.39 -5.54 -15.52
C ALA A 117 -2.03 -5.22 -14.06
N TYR A 118 -1.65 -6.24 -13.25
CA TYR A 118 -1.15 -6.01 -11.89
C TYR A 118 0.17 -5.23 -11.87
N ALA A 119 1.08 -5.52 -12.80
CA ALA A 119 2.32 -4.76 -12.94
C ALA A 119 2.01 -3.30 -13.32
N TYR A 120 1.10 -3.05 -14.27
CA TYR A 120 0.67 -1.70 -14.64
C TYR A 120 0.08 -0.92 -13.47
N GLU A 121 -0.78 -1.55 -12.66
CA GLU A 121 -1.36 -0.92 -11.48
C GLU A 121 -0.28 -0.61 -10.42
N ALA A 122 0.65 -1.54 -10.18
CA ALA A 122 1.77 -1.34 -9.27
C ALA A 122 2.70 -0.20 -9.74
N ILE A 123 3.08 -0.18 -11.03
CA ILE A 123 3.87 0.88 -11.64
C ILE A 123 3.18 2.24 -11.50
N SER A 124 1.87 2.30 -11.79
CA SER A 124 1.09 3.53 -11.65
C SER A 124 1.14 4.03 -10.20
N MET A 125 1.00 3.14 -9.23
CA MET A 125 1.11 3.47 -7.81
C MET A 125 2.50 4.01 -7.44
N GLU A 126 3.58 3.40 -7.93
CA GLU A 126 4.96 3.87 -7.70
C GLU A 126 5.21 5.26 -8.31
N VAL A 127 4.72 5.52 -9.52
CA VAL A 127 4.83 6.85 -10.14
C VAL A 127 4.16 7.91 -9.26
N PHE A 128 2.96 7.64 -8.77
CA PHE A 128 2.29 8.56 -7.86
C PHE A 128 2.98 8.65 -6.49
N PHE A 129 3.64 7.58 -6.04
CA PHE A 129 4.44 7.59 -4.82
C PHE A 129 5.67 8.49 -4.94
N ILE A 130 6.35 8.51 -6.10
CA ILE A 130 7.42 9.47 -6.42
C ILE A 130 6.89 10.90 -6.38
N LEU A 131 5.79 11.14 -7.10
CA LEU A 131 5.26 12.50 -7.26
C LEU A 131 4.63 13.03 -5.96
N GLY A 132 4.14 12.14 -5.09
CA GLY A 132 3.36 12.47 -3.91
C GLY A 132 4.07 13.46 -2.96
N PRO A 133 5.25 13.13 -2.40
CA PRO A 133 5.98 14.03 -1.50
C PRO A 133 6.34 15.37 -2.16
N GLY A 134 6.72 15.36 -3.44
CA GLY A 134 7.02 16.59 -4.19
C GLY A 134 5.79 17.50 -4.32
N LEU A 135 4.65 16.91 -4.69
CA LEU A 135 3.37 17.62 -4.75
C LEU A 135 2.95 18.13 -3.37
N ALA A 136 3.06 17.31 -2.32
CA ALA A 136 2.73 17.70 -0.96
C ALA A 136 3.62 18.86 -0.46
N GLY A 137 4.92 18.83 -0.73
CA GLY A 137 5.85 19.90 -0.41
C GLY A 137 5.51 21.21 -1.14
N LEU A 138 5.26 21.14 -2.45
CA LEU A 138 4.84 22.31 -3.24
C LEU A 138 3.52 22.88 -2.72
N MET A 139 2.54 22.03 -2.41
CA MET A 139 1.26 22.45 -1.85
C MET A 139 1.42 23.08 -0.46
N SER A 140 2.40 22.63 0.34
CA SER A 140 2.67 23.18 1.67
C SER A 140 3.24 24.61 1.63
N ALA A 141 3.86 25.00 0.52
CA ALA A 141 4.39 26.36 0.30
C ALA A 141 3.30 27.37 -0.08
N LEU A 142 2.08 26.92 -0.36
CA LEU A 142 0.96 27.79 -0.68
C LEU A 142 0.41 28.49 0.58
N PRO A 143 -0.33 29.61 0.42
CA PRO A 143 -0.80 30.43 1.54
C PRO A 143 -1.71 29.66 2.50
N LEU A 144 -2.58 28.80 1.95
CA LEU A 144 -3.52 27.99 2.72
C LEU A 144 -2.88 26.67 3.13
N ALA A 145 -2.70 26.46 4.44
CA ALA A 145 -2.07 25.27 5.00
C ALA A 145 -2.85 23.97 4.66
N SER A 146 -4.15 24.06 4.45
CA SER A 146 -5.04 22.94 4.11
C SER A 146 -5.00 22.53 2.64
N THR A 147 -4.36 23.30 1.75
CA THR A 147 -4.42 23.08 0.28
C THR A 147 -4.03 21.66 -0.11
N GLY A 148 -2.94 21.15 0.45
CA GLY A 148 -2.46 19.80 0.16
C GLY A 148 -3.50 18.74 0.49
N LEU A 149 -4.12 18.82 1.67
CA LEU A 149 -5.13 17.88 2.13
C LEU A 149 -6.41 17.96 1.27
N VAL A 150 -6.87 19.17 0.94
CA VAL A 150 -8.08 19.38 0.14
C VAL A 150 -7.90 18.87 -1.29
N VAL A 151 -6.78 19.20 -1.93
CA VAL A 151 -6.48 18.72 -3.29
C VAL A 151 -6.33 17.21 -3.29
N ALA A 152 -5.63 16.65 -2.30
CA ALA A 152 -5.43 15.22 -2.20
C ALA A 152 -6.75 14.44 -2.05
N THR A 153 -7.64 14.97 -1.22
CA THR A 153 -8.99 14.45 -1.00
C THR A 153 -9.84 14.60 -2.25
N GLY A 154 -9.81 15.76 -2.91
CA GLY A 154 -10.50 16.02 -4.16
C GLY A 154 -10.12 15.03 -5.26
N CYS A 155 -8.83 14.81 -5.49
CA CYS A 155 -8.36 13.80 -6.44
C CYS A 155 -8.80 12.38 -6.06
N THR A 156 -8.82 12.05 -4.77
CA THR A 156 -9.23 10.73 -4.29
C THR A 156 -10.73 10.50 -4.50
N VAL A 157 -11.55 11.51 -4.21
CA VAL A 157 -13.00 11.49 -4.43
C VAL A 157 -13.33 11.44 -5.92
N VAL A 158 -12.75 12.32 -6.73
CA VAL A 158 -12.98 12.34 -8.18
C VAL A 158 -12.54 11.04 -8.83
N GLY A 159 -11.35 10.52 -8.49
CA GLY A 159 -10.86 9.24 -8.99
C GLY A 159 -11.73 8.06 -8.54
N GLY A 160 -12.15 8.04 -7.27
CA GLY A 160 -13.03 7.00 -6.73
C GLY A 160 -14.40 7.00 -7.36
N LEU A 161 -15.00 8.18 -7.58
CA LEU A 161 -16.27 8.33 -8.28
C LEU A 161 -16.16 7.94 -9.75
N GLY A 162 -15.11 8.40 -10.46
CA GLY A 162 -14.87 8.03 -11.86
C GLY A 162 -14.71 6.53 -12.04
N PHE A 163 -13.97 5.87 -11.13
CA PHE A 163 -13.87 4.41 -11.09
C PHE A 163 -15.24 3.76 -10.82
N ALA A 164 -15.97 4.21 -9.80
CA ALA A 164 -17.29 3.69 -9.43
C ALA A 164 -18.36 3.82 -10.53
N LEU A 165 -18.24 4.84 -11.39
CA LEU A 165 -19.11 5.13 -12.52
C LEU A 165 -18.80 4.29 -13.77
N THR A 166 -17.63 3.65 -13.83
CA THR A 166 -17.19 2.89 -15.01
C THR A 166 -18.12 1.69 -15.26
N PRO A 167 -18.48 1.37 -16.53
CA PRO A 167 -19.39 0.27 -16.84
C PRO A 167 -18.95 -1.09 -16.27
N ALA A 168 -17.64 -1.38 -16.27
CA ALA A 168 -17.09 -2.60 -15.70
C ALA A 168 -17.40 -2.74 -14.19
N VAL A 169 -17.34 -1.64 -13.46
CA VAL A 169 -17.58 -1.58 -12.01
C VAL A 169 -19.07 -1.64 -11.72
N ARG A 170 -19.90 -0.90 -12.47
CA ARG A 170 -21.36 -0.91 -12.33
C ARG A 170 -22.01 -2.24 -12.68
N ARG A 171 -21.41 -3.00 -13.58
CA ARG A 171 -21.87 -4.36 -13.97
C ARG A 171 -21.41 -5.43 -12.99
N TRP A 172 -20.53 -5.12 -12.04
CA TRP A 172 -20.11 -6.08 -11.03
C TRP A 172 -21.32 -6.45 -10.15
N ARG A 173 -21.76 -7.70 -10.31
CA ARG A 173 -22.70 -8.37 -9.40
C ARG A 173 -21.95 -9.27 -8.41
N PRO A 174 -22.18 -9.13 -7.10
CA PRO A 174 -21.69 -10.08 -6.10
C PRO A 174 -22.09 -11.51 -6.49
N ALA A 175 -21.22 -12.49 -6.25
CA ALA A 175 -21.63 -13.88 -6.41
C ALA A 175 -22.70 -14.18 -5.35
N ALA A 176 -23.95 -14.34 -5.79
CA ALA A 176 -25.10 -14.52 -4.90
C ALA A 176 -25.07 -15.88 -4.17
N ASP A 177 -24.47 -16.90 -4.79
CA ASP A 177 -24.65 -18.31 -4.39
C ASP A 177 -23.39 -19.01 -3.85
N GLN A 178 -22.34 -18.27 -3.49
CA GLN A 178 -21.10 -18.90 -2.99
C GLN A 178 -21.07 -18.98 -1.46
N PRO A 179 -20.71 -20.14 -0.86
CA PRO A 179 -20.54 -20.28 0.58
C PRO A 179 -19.49 -19.29 1.08
N ARG A 180 -19.91 -18.33 1.91
CA ARG A 180 -19.01 -17.32 2.47
C ARG A 180 -18.45 -17.81 3.81
N PRO A 181 -17.16 -17.55 4.11
CA PRO A 181 -16.64 -17.85 5.43
C PRO A 181 -17.43 -17.04 6.48
N ALA A 182 -18.13 -17.73 7.39
CA ALA A 182 -18.92 -17.10 8.44
C ALA A 182 -18.08 -16.51 9.59
N SER A 183 -16.75 -16.52 9.47
CA SER A 183 -15.85 -16.13 10.57
C SER A 183 -15.49 -14.65 10.54
N LEU A 184 -15.28 -14.07 11.73
CA LEU A 184 -14.75 -12.71 11.89
C LEU A 184 -13.34 -12.53 11.27
N LEU A 185 -12.59 -13.62 11.07
CA LEU A 185 -11.29 -13.62 10.41
C LEU A 185 -11.39 -13.53 8.88
N GLY A 186 -12.57 -13.76 8.30
CA GLY A 186 -12.84 -13.63 6.86
C GLY A 186 -11.77 -14.31 6.00
N ALA A 187 -11.08 -13.51 5.17
CA ALA A 187 -10.00 -13.98 4.29
C ALA A 187 -8.81 -14.64 5.05
N LEU A 188 -8.52 -14.25 6.30
CA LEU A 188 -7.41 -14.80 7.11
C LEU A 188 -7.65 -16.23 7.63
N THR A 189 -8.83 -16.81 7.35
CA THR A 189 -9.08 -18.23 7.60
C THR A 189 -8.17 -19.12 6.75
N SER A 190 -7.81 -18.68 5.54
CA SER A 190 -6.88 -19.40 4.66
C SER A 190 -5.45 -19.31 5.19
N HIS A 191 -4.77 -20.45 5.33
CA HIS A 191 -3.35 -20.50 5.68
C HIS A 191 -2.48 -19.76 4.65
N GLY A 192 -2.84 -19.83 3.37
CA GLY A 192 -2.14 -19.10 2.31
C GLY A 192 -2.27 -17.58 2.48
N MET A 193 -3.44 -17.11 2.92
CA MET A 193 -3.64 -15.67 3.19
C MET A 193 -2.80 -15.20 4.37
N ARG A 194 -2.65 -16.01 5.43
CA ARG A 194 -1.77 -15.68 6.58
C ARG A 194 -0.31 -15.54 6.14
N THR A 195 0.18 -16.48 5.33
CA THR A 195 1.53 -16.43 4.75
C THR A 195 1.71 -15.18 3.88
N LEU A 196 0.70 -14.81 3.11
CA LEU A 196 0.73 -13.61 2.30
C LEU A 196 0.73 -12.31 3.12
N THR A 197 -0.07 -12.24 4.19
CA THR A 197 -0.02 -11.09 5.10
C THR A 197 1.33 -10.98 5.81
N LEU A 198 1.96 -12.12 6.16
CA LEU A 198 3.32 -12.12 6.70
C LEU A 198 4.33 -11.58 5.67
N ALA A 199 4.16 -11.90 4.38
CA ALA A 199 4.99 -11.36 3.32
C ALA A 199 4.82 -9.85 3.16
N GLY A 200 3.57 -9.36 3.17
CA GLY A 200 3.27 -7.93 3.17
C GLY A 200 3.88 -7.20 4.36
N LEU A 201 3.76 -7.76 5.56
CA LEU A 201 4.37 -7.21 6.78
C LEU A 201 5.89 -7.13 6.68
N GLY A 202 6.55 -8.19 6.22
CA GLY A 202 8.01 -8.18 6.06
C GLY A 202 8.48 -7.20 4.99
N PHE A 203 7.75 -7.09 3.88
CA PHE A 203 8.04 -6.10 2.86
C PHE A 203 7.92 -4.67 3.39
N GLY A 204 6.83 -4.36 4.09
CA GLY A 204 6.64 -3.06 4.73
C GLY A 204 7.72 -2.77 5.78
N LEU A 205 8.07 -3.77 6.60
CA LEU A 205 9.10 -3.65 7.64
C LEU A 205 10.45 -3.24 7.06
N THR A 206 10.91 -3.92 6.01
CA THR A 206 12.19 -3.60 5.36
C THR A 206 12.17 -2.21 4.72
N ILE A 207 11.08 -1.82 4.03
CA ILE A 207 10.94 -0.47 3.49
C ILE A 207 10.96 0.57 4.60
N GLY A 208 10.26 0.34 5.71
CA GLY A 208 10.18 1.28 6.82
C GLY A 208 11.54 1.58 7.45
N PHE A 209 12.43 0.58 7.52
CA PHE A 209 13.81 0.82 7.93
C PHE A 209 14.56 1.74 6.97
N ILE A 210 14.46 1.47 5.65
CA ILE A 210 15.12 2.23 4.60
C ILE A 210 14.62 3.68 4.56
N GLU A 211 13.31 3.91 4.69
CA GLU A 211 12.69 5.24 4.66
C GLU A 211 13.19 6.17 5.76
N VAL A 212 13.61 5.64 6.91
CA VAL A 212 14.19 6.44 8.00
C VAL A 212 15.71 6.52 7.90
N ALA A 213 16.37 5.45 7.46
CA ALA A 213 17.82 5.41 7.34
C ALA A 213 18.35 6.36 6.25
N VAL A 214 17.67 6.45 5.10
CA VAL A 214 18.11 7.29 3.97
C VAL A 214 18.15 8.79 4.33
N PRO A 215 17.08 9.40 4.88
CA PRO A 215 17.14 10.79 5.34
C PRO A 215 18.20 11.02 6.42
N ALA A 216 18.41 10.05 7.30
CA ALA A 216 19.42 10.15 8.34
C ALA A 216 20.85 10.20 7.77
N VAL A 217 21.18 9.39 6.76
CA VAL A 217 22.49 9.48 6.06
C VAL A 217 22.65 10.84 5.38
N ALA A 218 21.62 11.32 4.68
CA ALA A 218 21.65 12.61 3.99
C ALA A 218 21.86 13.77 4.96
N THR A 219 21.19 13.73 6.11
CA THR A 219 21.33 14.71 7.20
C THR A 219 22.72 14.66 7.81
N ALA A 220 23.25 13.47 8.10
CA ALA A 220 24.61 13.29 8.62
C ALA A 220 25.68 13.80 7.64
N ALA A 221 25.40 13.77 6.34
CA ALA A 221 26.25 14.34 5.29
C ALA A 221 26.04 15.86 5.05
N GLY A 222 25.22 16.53 5.86
CA GLY A 222 24.95 17.96 5.75
C GLY A 222 24.07 18.37 4.56
N ARG A 223 23.36 17.41 3.93
CA ARG A 223 22.48 17.64 2.77
C ARG A 223 21.09 17.03 2.96
N PRO A 224 20.30 17.45 3.98
CA PRO A 224 18.96 16.92 4.19
C PRO A 224 18.01 17.16 3.00
N GLU A 225 18.25 18.18 2.18
CA GLU A 225 17.45 18.54 1.02
C GLU A 225 17.41 17.45 -0.08
N ILE A 226 18.44 16.58 -0.15
CA ILE A 226 18.47 15.52 -1.17
C ILE A 226 17.79 14.21 -0.73
N SER A 227 17.30 14.10 0.51
CA SER A 227 16.67 12.87 1.01
C SER A 227 15.49 12.41 0.15
N GLY A 228 14.65 13.35 -0.28
CA GLY A 228 13.52 13.05 -1.18
C GLY A 228 13.99 12.57 -2.56
N VAL A 229 15.07 13.15 -3.09
CA VAL A 229 15.67 12.71 -4.36
C VAL A 229 16.21 11.29 -4.24
N LEU A 230 16.93 10.99 -3.14
CA LEU A 230 17.48 9.66 -2.89
C LEU A 230 16.40 8.58 -2.79
N LEU A 231 15.31 8.85 -2.06
CA LEU A 231 14.17 7.92 -1.97
C LEU A 231 13.47 7.74 -3.33
N SER A 232 13.37 8.81 -4.13
CA SER A 232 12.76 8.76 -5.47
C SER A 232 13.52 7.85 -6.43
N LEU A 233 14.85 7.69 -6.26
CA LEU A 233 15.65 6.76 -7.07
C LEU A 233 15.16 5.30 -6.94
N MET A 234 14.71 4.88 -5.75
CA MET A 234 14.17 3.53 -5.57
C MET A 234 12.93 3.30 -6.42
N SER A 235 12.02 4.26 -6.46
CA SER A 235 10.81 4.13 -7.25
C SER A 235 11.08 4.24 -8.75
N ILE A 236 12.08 5.03 -9.19
CA ILE A 236 12.50 5.06 -10.61
C ILE A 236 12.93 3.67 -11.07
N SER A 237 13.83 3.01 -10.33
CA SER A 237 14.28 1.66 -10.70
C SER A 237 13.18 0.61 -10.54
N SER A 238 12.31 0.75 -9.53
CA SER A 238 11.13 -0.08 -9.33
C SER A 238 10.20 -0.04 -10.55
N VAL A 239 9.93 1.14 -11.10
CA VAL A 239 9.10 1.29 -12.32
C VAL A 239 9.76 0.64 -13.53
N LEU A 240 11.04 0.94 -13.77
CA LEU A 240 11.79 0.40 -14.91
C LEU A 240 11.84 -1.14 -14.88
N PHE A 241 12.18 -1.69 -13.71
CA PHE A 241 12.26 -3.14 -13.53
C PHE A 241 10.88 -3.79 -13.46
N GLY A 242 9.87 -3.06 -12.99
CA GLY A 242 8.46 -3.47 -12.99
C GLY A 242 7.93 -3.75 -14.39
N VAL A 243 8.24 -2.88 -15.36
CA VAL A 243 7.89 -3.09 -16.77
C VAL A 243 8.52 -4.38 -17.29
N PHE A 244 9.83 -4.57 -17.05
CA PHE A 244 10.54 -5.78 -17.47
C PHE A 244 9.97 -7.03 -16.80
N TYR A 245 9.73 -6.97 -15.49
CA TYR A 245 9.18 -8.06 -14.71
C TYR A 245 7.79 -8.48 -15.19
N GLY A 246 6.93 -7.52 -15.58
CA GLY A 246 5.60 -7.78 -16.12
C GLY A 246 5.62 -8.61 -17.40
N THR A 247 6.67 -8.53 -18.21
CA THR A 247 6.81 -9.34 -19.44
C THR A 247 7.22 -10.78 -19.16
N ARG A 248 8.07 -11.01 -18.16
CA ARG A 248 8.56 -12.34 -17.81
C ARG A 248 8.69 -12.52 -16.29
N PRO A 249 7.56 -12.77 -15.60
CA PRO A 249 7.56 -12.86 -14.15
C PRO A 249 8.37 -14.06 -13.63
N TRP A 250 9.24 -13.81 -12.64
CA TRP A 250 10.14 -14.81 -12.03
C TRP A 250 10.12 -14.72 -10.49
N PRO A 251 10.34 -15.84 -9.75
CA PRO A 251 10.22 -17.23 -10.15
C PRO A 251 8.86 -17.54 -10.81
N ARG A 252 8.80 -18.52 -11.71
CA ARG A 252 7.54 -18.88 -12.39
C ARG A 252 6.51 -19.44 -11.42
N SER A 253 6.92 -20.29 -10.49
CA SER A 253 6.04 -20.85 -9.48
C SER A 253 5.79 -19.85 -8.35
N LEU A 254 4.52 -19.59 -8.05
CA LEU A 254 4.09 -18.59 -7.08
C LEU A 254 4.60 -18.88 -5.66
N GLN A 255 4.67 -20.16 -5.28
CA GLN A 255 5.16 -20.60 -3.97
C GLN A 255 6.59 -20.14 -3.65
N TRP A 256 7.43 -19.93 -4.67
CA TRP A 256 8.80 -19.46 -4.50
C TRP A 256 8.91 -17.95 -4.64
N ARG A 257 7.89 -17.30 -5.20
CA ARG A 257 8.02 -15.92 -5.66
C ARG A 257 8.18 -14.94 -4.51
N LEU A 258 7.27 -14.98 -3.53
CA LEU A 258 7.35 -14.12 -2.35
C LEU A 258 8.63 -14.28 -1.52
N PRO A 259 9.03 -15.52 -1.10
CA PRO A 259 10.25 -15.66 -0.30
C PRO A 259 11.50 -15.25 -1.07
N THR A 260 11.62 -15.59 -2.36
CA THR A 260 12.80 -15.26 -3.15
C THR A 260 12.91 -13.76 -3.43
N LEU A 261 11.80 -13.09 -3.76
CA LEU A 261 11.80 -11.64 -3.98
C LEU A 261 12.07 -10.89 -2.67
N LEU A 262 11.52 -11.34 -1.54
CA LEU A 262 11.77 -10.69 -0.24
C LEU A 262 13.21 -10.89 0.19
N ALA A 263 13.74 -12.11 0.06
CA ALA A 263 15.14 -12.38 0.33
C ALA A 263 16.06 -11.53 -0.55
N GLY A 264 15.80 -11.46 -1.86
CA GLY A 264 16.54 -10.63 -2.79
C GLY A 264 16.52 -9.16 -2.39
N PHE A 265 15.33 -8.60 -2.12
CA PHE A 265 15.18 -7.20 -1.68
C PHE A 265 15.96 -6.92 -0.40
N SER A 266 15.88 -7.85 0.56
CA SER A 266 16.58 -7.75 1.85
C SER A 266 18.10 -7.80 1.69
N VAL A 267 18.61 -8.68 0.81
CA VAL A 267 20.06 -8.73 0.50
C VAL A 267 20.52 -7.44 -0.15
N LEU A 268 19.75 -6.89 -1.10
CA LEU A 268 20.12 -5.62 -1.74
C LEU A 268 20.09 -4.45 -0.74
N ALA A 269 19.24 -4.49 0.28
CA ALA A 269 19.19 -3.50 1.36
C ALA A 269 20.47 -3.45 2.23
N VAL A 270 21.38 -4.43 2.12
CA VAL A 270 22.69 -4.38 2.79
C VAL A 270 23.64 -3.38 2.13
N LEU A 271 23.49 -3.14 0.82
CA LEU A 271 24.37 -2.28 0.04
C LEU A 271 24.44 -0.84 0.56
N PRO A 272 23.32 -0.17 0.89
CA PRO A 272 23.36 1.17 1.49
C PRO A 272 23.91 1.20 2.93
N ALA A 273 24.12 0.04 3.58
CA ALA A 273 24.66 -0.03 4.94
C ALA A 273 26.15 0.34 5.04
N VAL A 274 26.86 0.39 3.90
CA VAL A 274 28.27 0.80 3.80
C VAL A 274 28.33 2.24 3.26
N PRO A 275 28.17 3.28 4.10
CA PRO A 275 28.08 4.65 3.62
C PRO A 275 29.48 5.17 3.32
N THR A 276 29.86 5.14 2.04
CA THR A 276 31.10 5.79 1.57
C THR A 276 30.82 7.20 1.10
N THR A 277 29.77 7.40 0.28
CA THR A 277 29.39 8.69 -0.30
C THR A 277 27.87 8.76 -0.57
N LEU A 278 27.32 9.97 -0.71
CA LEU A 278 25.92 10.16 -1.13
C LEU A 278 25.63 9.61 -2.53
N PHE A 279 26.64 9.63 -3.41
CA PHE A 279 26.55 9.01 -4.73
C PHE A 279 26.41 7.48 -4.63
N TRP A 280 27.22 6.84 -3.77
CA TRP A 280 27.09 5.41 -3.48
C TRP A 280 25.72 5.06 -2.90
N LEU A 281 25.21 5.87 -1.97
CA LEU A 281 23.86 5.70 -1.46
C LEU A 281 22.82 5.77 -2.59
N GLY A 282 22.89 6.78 -3.46
CA GLY A 282 21.99 6.87 -4.62
C GLY A 282 22.06 5.66 -5.54
N ALA A 283 23.28 5.19 -5.88
CA ALA A 283 23.47 4.02 -6.73
C ALA A 283 22.93 2.73 -6.09
N THR A 284 23.14 2.53 -4.79
CA THR A 284 22.64 1.35 -4.08
C THR A 284 21.12 1.38 -3.89
N LEU A 285 20.51 2.56 -3.74
CA LEU A 285 19.05 2.72 -3.72
C LEU A 285 18.42 2.42 -5.09
N LEU A 286 19.07 2.79 -6.20
CA LEU A 286 18.65 2.36 -7.54
C LEU A 286 18.63 0.83 -7.63
N VAL A 287 19.67 0.15 -7.15
CA VAL A 287 19.72 -1.32 -7.16
C VAL A 287 18.64 -1.92 -6.26
N THR A 288 18.48 -1.39 -5.05
CA THR A 288 17.52 -1.89 -4.06
C THR A 288 16.07 -1.76 -4.54
N GLY A 289 15.74 -0.65 -5.19
CA GLY A 289 14.37 -0.38 -5.68
C GLY A 289 13.86 -1.35 -6.75
N MET A 290 14.75 -2.07 -7.46
CA MET A 290 14.37 -2.97 -8.56
C MET A 290 13.34 -4.05 -8.17
N LEU A 291 13.34 -4.49 -6.90
CA LEU A 291 12.49 -5.58 -6.43
C LEU A 291 11.16 -5.13 -5.78
N ILE A 292 10.90 -3.82 -5.67
CA ILE A 292 9.67 -3.28 -5.07
C ILE A 292 8.44 -3.63 -5.92
N THR A 293 8.41 -3.23 -7.20
CA THR A 293 7.28 -3.55 -8.09
C THR A 293 7.11 -5.06 -8.32
N PRO A 294 8.17 -5.86 -8.56
CA PRO A 294 8.06 -7.32 -8.61
C PRO A 294 7.39 -7.91 -7.36
N GLN A 295 7.76 -7.45 -6.16
CA GLN A 295 7.16 -7.93 -4.93
C GLN A 295 5.67 -7.56 -4.83
N ALA A 296 5.31 -6.31 -5.11
CA ALA A 296 3.92 -5.86 -5.10
C ALA A 296 3.05 -6.63 -6.11
N THR A 297 3.61 -6.92 -7.29
CA THR A 297 2.98 -7.75 -8.33
C THR A 297 2.79 -9.18 -7.85
N ALA A 298 3.80 -9.75 -7.19
CA ALA A 298 3.75 -11.09 -6.63
C ALA A 298 2.70 -11.22 -5.52
N HIS A 299 2.55 -10.21 -4.66
CA HIS A 299 1.48 -10.17 -3.65
C HIS A 299 0.10 -10.23 -4.32
N SER A 300 -0.13 -9.39 -5.33
CA SER A 300 -1.41 -9.33 -6.05
C SER A 300 -1.71 -10.66 -6.75
N ALA A 301 -0.73 -11.25 -7.43
CA ALA A 301 -0.88 -12.56 -8.06
C ALA A 301 -1.11 -13.70 -7.06
N THR A 302 -0.59 -13.58 -5.82
CA THR A 302 -0.81 -14.58 -4.77
C THR A 302 -2.22 -14.50 -4.21
N ILE A 303 -2.80 -13.30 -4.09
CA ILE A 303 -4.19 -13.12 -3.65
C ILE A 303 -5.15 -13.92 -4.52
N ASP A 304 -4.98 -13.92 -5.85
CA ASP A 304 -5.80 -14.68 -6.79
C ASP A 304 -5.89 -16.18 -6.48
N VAL A 305 -4.88 -16.70 -5.81
CA VAL A 305 -4.71 -18.13 -5.55
C VAL A 305 -5.09 -18.49 -4.12
N VAL A 306 -4.78 -17.64 -3.14
CA VAL A 306 -4.95 -17.98 -1.71
C VAL A 306 -6.18 -17.36 -1.06
N ALA A 307 -6.78 -16.33 -1.67
CA ALA A 307 -7.97 -15.69 -1.13
C ALA A 307 -9.18 -16.62 -1.29
N PRO A 308 -9.94 -16.87 -0.21
CA PRO A 308 -11.21 -17.56 -0.31
C PRO A 308 -12.13 -16.89 -1.34
N VAL A 309 -12.92 -17.70 -2.05
CA VAL A 309 -13.78 -17.20 -3.13
C VAL A 309 -14.75 -16.15 -2.57
N GLY A 310 -14.85 -15.01 -3.27
CA GLY A 310 -15.69 -13.89 -2.85
C GLY A 310 -15.14 -13.06 -1.69
N THR A 311 -13.84 -13.17 -1.37
CA THR A 311 -13.16 -12.33 -0.35
C THR A 311 -11.96 -11.55 -0.89
N THR A 312 -11.91 -11.34 -2.21
CA THR A 312 -10.73 -10.76 -2.88
C THR A 312 -10.46 -9.32 -2.44
N ALA A 313 -11.50 -8.48 -2.34
CA ALA A 313 -11.31 -7.10 -1.90
C ALA A 313 -10.93 -7.04 -0.42
N GLU A 314 -11.50 -7.90 0.44
CA GLU A 314 -11.07 -8.08 1.82
C GLU A 314 -9.60 -8.53 1.93
N ALA A 315 -9.17 -9.49 1.11
CA ALA A 315 -7.81 -10.00 1.10
C ALA A 315 -6.78 -8.91 0.74
N PHE A 316 -7.09 -8.06 -0.24
CA PHE A 316 -6.29 -6.87 -0.53
C PHE A 316 -6.29 -5.89 0.65
N GLY A 317 -7.42 -5.75 1.34
CA GLY A 317 -7.53 -4.99 2.57
C GLY A 317 -6.49 -5.43 3.61
N TRP A 318 -6.49 -6.72 3.95
CA TRP A 318 -5.54 -7.31 4.89
C TRP A 318 -4.09 -7.18 4.47
N LEU A 319 -3.80 -7.32 3.17
CA LEU A 319 -2.44 -7.11 2.64
C LEU A 319 -1.97 -5.67 2.85
N ILE A 320 -2.82 -4.68 2.55
CA ILE A 320 -2.52 -3.26 2.77
C ILE A 320 -2.28 -3.01 4.26
N THR A 321 -3.17 -3.49 5.14
CA THR A 321 -3.03 -3.41 6.59
C THR A 321 -1.68 -3.95 7.05
N ALA A 322 -1.28 -5.13 6.57
CA ALA A 322 -0.02 -5.76 6.93
C ALA A 322 1.20 -4.95 6.47
N ILE A 323 1.20 -4.45 5.23
CA ILE A 323 2.28 -3.59 4.71
C ILE A 323 2.39 -2.31 5.54
N THR A 324 1.28 -1.63 5.82
CA THR A 324 1.27 -0.41 6.63
C THR A 324 1.77 -0.65 8.05
N LEU A 325 1.35 -1.75 8.68
CA LEU A 325 1.84 -2.13 10.00
C LEU A 325 3.35 -2.42 9.98
N GLY A 326 3.81 -3.15 8.96
CA GLY A 326 5.24 -3.40 8.75
C GLY A 326 6.04 -2.10 8.63
N LEU A 327 5.59 -1.17 7.77
CA LEU A 327 6.21 0.15 7.60
C LEU A 327 6.35 0.87 8.94
N ALA A 328 5.25 0.97 9.71
CA ALA A 328 5.25 1.65 11.00
C ALA A 328 6.22 1.03 12.01
N LEU A 329 6.25 -0.30 12.10
CA LEU A 329 7.19 -1.03 12.96
C LEU A 329 8.65 -0.78 12.52
N GLY A 330 8.91 -0.79 11.22
CA GLY A 330 10.24 -0.57 10.64
C GLY A 330 10.72 0.85 10.87
N GLN A 331 9.88 1.85 10.60
CA GLN A 331 10.18 3.26 10.83
C GLN A 331 10.46 3.54 12.31
N SER A 332 9.63 3.00 13.22
CA SER A 332 9.80 3.17 14.67
C SER A 332 11.10 2.53 15.18
N ALA A 333 11.39 1.29 14.79
CA ALA A 333 12.62 0.62 15.16
C ALA A 333 13.84 1.30 14.54
N SER A 334 13.75 1.73 13.28
CA SER A 334 14.82 2.42 12.56
C SER A 334 15.19 3.75 13.21
N GLY A 335 14.22 4.54 13.67
CA GLY A 335 14.48 5.79 14.37
C GLY A 335 15.39 5.58 15.59
N GLN A 336 15.06 4.59 16.43
CA GLN A 336 15.85 4.25 17.61
C GLN A 336 17.26 3.74 17.26
N LEU A 337 17.40 2.95 16.19
CA LEU A 337 18.70 2.45 15.73
C LEU A 337 19.57 3.57 15.15
N VAL A 338 18.99 4.46 14.35
CA VAL A 338 19.65 5.65 13.80
C VAL A 338 20.17 6.53 14.94
N GLU A 339 19.34 6.84 15.93
CA GLU A 339 19.72 7.71 17.05
C GLU A 339 20.83 7.10 17.91
N SER A 340 20.79 5.79 18.17
CA SER A 340 21.74 5.15 19.08
C SER A 340 23.07 4.76 18.43
N ARG A 341 23.07 4.31 17.17
CA ARG A 341 24.25 3.70 16.51
C ARG A 341 24.42 4.10 15.05
N GLY A 342 23.60 5.01 14.55
CA GLY A 342 23.68 5.56 13.20
C GLY A 342 22.96 4.75 12.12
N PRO A 343 22.85 5.30 10.90
CA PRO A 343 21.96 4.78 9.86
C PRO A 343 22.35 3.40 9.29
N SER A 344 23.64 3.05 9.31
CA SER A 344 24.11 1.74 8.85
C SER A 344 23.44 0.59 9.57
N LEU A 345 23.20 0.71 10.88
CA LEU A 345 22.57 -0.34 11.65
C LEU A 345 21.11 -0.55 11.25
N SER A 346 20.40 0.52 10.85
CA SER A 346 19.03 0.40 10.34
C SER A 346 18.97 -0.37 9.02
N PHE A 347 19.92 -0.18 8.10
CA PHE A 347 20.01 -0.97 6.87
C PHE A 347 20.34 -2.45 7.14
N LEU A 348 21.24 -2.71 8.10
CA LEU A 348 21.54 -4.08 8.55
C LEU A 348 20.33 -4.74 9.22
N ALA A 349 19.59 -3.99 10.03
CA ALA A 349 18.35 -4.47 10.64
C ALA A 349 17.28 -4.77 9.58
N ALA A 350 17.12 -3.91 8.57
CA ALA A 350 16.23 -4.15 7.43
C ALA A 350 16.56 -5.46 6.70
N THR A 351 17.85 -5.67 6.45
CA THR A 351 18.39 -6.90 5.83
C THR A 351 18.07 -8.12 6.69
N LEU A 352 18.40 -8.09 7.97
CA LEU A 352 18.22 -9.21 8.88
C LEU A 352 16.74 -9.56 9.06
N SER A 353 15.88 -8.57 9.33
CA SER A 353 14.45 -8.79 9.53
C SER A 353 13.78 -9.32 8.27
N GLY A 354 14.14 -8.79 7.12
CA GLY A 354 13.61 -9.23 5.84
C GLY A 354 14.05 -10.65 5.47
N LEU A 355 15.31 -11.02 5.75
CA LEU A 355 15.81 -12.39 5.58
C LEU A 355 15.14 -13.39 6.53
N ILE A 356 14.91 -13.02 7.78
CA ILE A 356 14.17 -13.86 8.75
C ILE A 356 12.76 -14.14 8.22
N ILE A 357 12.04 -13.09 7.81
CA ILE A 357 10.67 -13.24 7.29
C ILE A 357 10.68 -14.03 5.97
N ALA A 358 11.63 -13.77 5.07
CA ALA A 358 11.79 -14.57 3.85
C ALA A 358 12.06 -16.05 4.14
N GLY A 359 12.82 -16.36 5.19
CA GLY A 359 13.01 -17.72 5.69
C GLY A 359 11.71 -18.36 6.18
N LEU A 360 10.91 -17.62 6.95
CA LEU A 360 9.58 -18.06 7.38
C LEU A 360 8.64 -18.30 6.18
N LEU A 361 8.63 -17.39 5.21
CA LEU A 361 7.87 -17.56 3.96
C LEU A 361 8.34 -18.78 3.17
N TRP A 362 9.65 -19.04 3.15
CA TRP A 362 10.20 -20.23 2.52
C TRP A 362 9.69 -21.49 3.21
N LEU A 363 9.64 -21.53 4.55
CA LEU A 363 9.07 -22.66 5.29
C LEU A 363 7.57 -22.86 5.01
N PHE A 364 6.80 -21.77 4.93
CA PHE A 364 5.35 -21.81 4.71
C PHE A 364 4.93 -21.80 3.24
N ARG A 365 5.87 -21.86 2.29
CA ARG A 365 5.63 -21.77 0.84
C ARG A 365 4.55 -22.72 0.30
N ARG A 366 4.38 -23.90 0.91
CA ARG A 366 3.37 -24.90 0.51
C ARG A 366 1.94 -24.41 0.72
N THR A 367 1.74 -23.40 1.56
CA THR A 367 0.44 -22.74 1.72
C THR A 367 0.07 -21.84 0.53
N LEU A 368 1.03 -21.52 -0.33
CA LEU A 368 0.88 -20.64 -1.50
C LEU A 368 0.66 -21.42 -2.81
N SER A 369 0.71 -22.76 -2.77
CA SER A 369 0.44 -23.63 -3.91
C SER A 369 -1.04 -24.00 -3.95
N GLY A 370 -1.90 -23.02 -4.30
CA GLY A 370 -3.29 -23.27 -4.68
C GLY A 370 -3.46 -23.27 -6.20
N GLN A 371 -4.53 -23.85 -6.73
CA GLN A 371 -4.94 -23.57 -8.11
C GLN A 371 -5.65 -22.21 -8.17
N PRO A 372 -5.46 -21.41 -9.24
CA PRO A 372 -6.19 -20.17 -9.43
C PRO A 372 -7.70 -20.43 -9.32
N SER A 373 -8.41 -19.60 -8.56
CA SER A 373 -9.87 -19.71 -8.45
C SER A 373 -10.50 -19.60 -9.84
N ALA A 374 -10.98 -20.72 -10.40
CA ALA A 374 -11.75 -20.70 -11.63
C ALA A 374 -13.08 -19.99 -11.35
N ILE A 375 -13.35 -18.89 -12.06
CA ILE A 375 -14.69 -18.31 -12.10
C ILE A 375 -15.55 -19.32 -12.87
N PRO A 376 -16.69 -19.79 -12.33
CA PRO A 376 -17.61 -20.63 -13.10
C PRO A 376 -17.98 -19.92 -14.40
N GLU A 377 -17.98 -20.64 -15.53
CA GLU A 377 -18.43 -20.09 -16.80
C GLU A 377 -19.79 -19.42 -16.64
N PRO A 378 -20.03 -18.25 -17.27
CA PRO A 378 -21.37 -17.70 -17.31
C PRO A 378 -22.28 -18.75 -17.95
N VAL A 379 -23.28 -19.21 -17.19
CA VAL A 379 -24.32 -20.12 -17.68
C VAL A 379 -24.81 -19.57 -19.01
N SER A 380 -24.49 -20.27 -20.09
CA SER A 380 -25.05 -19.97 -21.39
C SER A 380 -26.57 -20.10 -21.21
N VAL A 381 -27.26 -18.98 -21.35
CA VAL A 381 -28.71 -19.02 -21.51
C VAL A 381 -28.91 -19.69 -22.86
N SER A 382 -29.10 -21.01 -22.85
CA SER A 382 -29.66 -21.75 -23.97
C SER A 382 -31.10 -21.28 -24.13
N GLY A 383 -31.24 -20.15 -24.82
CA GLY A 383 -32.51 -19.70 -25.36
C GLY A 383 -32.96 -20.73 -26.37
N ARG A 384 -33.93 -21.54 -25.95
CA ARG A 384 -34.75 -22.41 -26.77
C ARG A 384 -35.14 -21.70 -28.07
N SER A 385 -34.72 -22.26 -29.20
CA SER A 385 -35.55 -22.27 -30.39
C SER A 385 -36.71 -23.23 -30.11
N ASP A 386 -37.91 -22.69 -30.00
CA ASP A 386 -39.18 -23.32 -30.39
C ASP A 386 -40.19 -22.21 -30.68
#